data_AF-A0A525WG05-F1
#
_entry.id   AF-A0A525WG05-F1
#
_cell.length_a   1.000
_cell.length_b   1.000
_cell.length_c   1.000
_cell.angle_alpha   90.00
_cell.angle_beta   90.00
_cell.angle_gamma   90.00
#
_symmetry.space_group_name_H-M   'P 1'
#
loop_
_entity.id
_entity.type
_entity.pdbx_description
1 polymer ?
#
loop_
_entity_poly.entity_id
_entity_poly.type
_entity_poly.pdbx_seq_one_letter_code
_entity_poly.pdbx_strand_id
1 'polypeptide(L)'
;MGQEGAAAELRQYPRVRMRTPFPCAFLYSGWYGGPEGNREGLGVVFDISRRGAKVLSETVPLVGDQVTASLRLPSQASSTVIQVARVRWRKAQEFGLEFTALSKAAEMCLHSLMAQSLNDRTEAMRALAHQLVADKGPAIFGALYLDRKKLDYGRDSLRHVDAFLAQIRQSHGMEDAWSDVVIRVGAYVGEVIRRNSIHHAWYWIDFDSAKILDPTACAAFGGGVGMAALLFSGNREFALPLVQVERRLRRTGDDDLLSFAETMISWK
;
A
#
# COMPACT_ATOMS: atom_id res chain seq x y z
N MET A 1 -13.04 13.10 36.70
CA MET A 1 -11.69 13.19 36.12
C MET A 1 -11.79 12.74 34.69
N GLY A 2 -11.84 13.70 33.76
CA GLY A 2 -12.23 13.49 32.37
C GLY A 2 -11.17 12.73 31.57
N GLN A 3 -11.61 11.71 30.84
CA GLN A 3 -10.83 11.08 29.78
C GLN A 3 -10.73 12.05 28.60
N GLU A 4 -9.52 12.53 28.31
CA GLU A 4 -9.20 13.13 27.01
C GLU A 4 -9.14 11.99 25.98
N GLY A 5 -10.28 11.72 25.36
CA GLY A 5 -10.32 11.01 24.08
C GLY A 5 -9.68 11.90 23.03
N ALA A 6 -8.42 11.61 22.68
CA ALA A 6 -7.79 12.19 21.50
C ALA A 6 -8.62 11.77 20.27
N ALA A 7 -9.49 12.67 19.81
CA ALA A 7 -10.20 12.50 18.56
C ALA A 7 -9.15 12.28 17.46
N ALA A 8 -9.17 11.11 16.84
CA ALA A 8 -8.29 10.81 15.73
C ALA A 8 -8.61 11.80 14.61
N GLU A 9 -7.75 12.81 14.42
CA GLU A 9 -7.86 13.78 13.33
C GLU A 9 -7.93 13.00 12.01
N LEU A 10 -9.11 13.01 11.40
CA LEU A 10 -9.34 12.38 10.11
C LEU A 10 -8.47 13.09 9.07
N ARG A 11 -7.53 12.36 8.48
CA ARG A 11 -6.60 12.90 7.49
C ARG A 11 -7.34 13.22 6.20
N GLN A 12 -7.22 14.45 5.69
CA GLN A 12 -7.82 14.84 4.42
C GLN A 12 -7.13 14.20 3.20
N TYR A 13 -5.81 14.02 3.26
CA TYR A 13 -5.02 13.48 2.15
C TYR A 13 -4.39 12.13 2.54
N PRO A 14 -4.61 11.08 1.74
CA PRO A 14 -3.97 9.80 1.98
C PRO A 14 -2.47 9.89 1.72
N ARG A 15 -1.72 9.10 2.47
CA ARG A 15 -0.27 8.97 2.40
C ARG A 15 0.11 7.59 1.87
N VAL A 16 1.16 7.54 1.08
CA VAL A 16 1.73 6.33 0.50
C VAL A 16 3.06 6.07 1.21
N ARG A 17 3.27 4.83 1.67
CA ARG A 17 4.56 4.41 2.21
C ARG A 17 5.53 4.14 1.05
N MET A 18 6.71 4.74 1.13
CA MET A 18 7.72 4.60 0.10
C MET A 18 8.45 3.28 0.27
N ARG A 19 8.48 2.46 -0.78
CA ARG A 19 9.24 1.20 -0.81
C ARG A 19 10.73 1.45 -0.62
N THR A 20 11.24 2.47 -1.30
CA THR A 20 12.61 2.95 -1.18
C THR A 20 12.56 4.34 -0.54
N PRO A 21 12.84 4.46 0.76
CA PRO A 21 12.98 5.76 1.40
C PRO A 21 14.01 6.60 0.67
N PHE A 22 13.80 7.91 0.62
CA PHE A 22 14.65 8.80 -0.16
C PHE A 22 15.07 10.03 0.66
N PRO A 23 16.25 10.61 0.37
CA PRO A 23 16.77 11.69 1.18
C PRO A 23 16.00 13.00 0.93
N CYS A 24 15.88 13.79 1.97
CA CYS A 24 15.47 15.19 1.90
C CYS A 24 16.45 16.07 2.66
N ALA A 25 16.59 17.31 2.22
CA ALA A 25 17.21 18.38 2.99
C ALA A 25 16.12 19.38 3.38
N PHE A 26 16.27 20.06 4.51
CA PHE A 26 15.38 21.14 4.90
C PHE A 26 16.14 22.30 5.53
N LEU A 27 15.66 23.50 5.24
CA LEU A 27 16.19 24.78 5.70
C LEU A 27 15.09 25.52 6.45
N TYR A 28 15.40 26.06 7.62
CA TYR A 28 14.40 26.73 8.46
C TYR A 28 14.05 28.09 7.85
N SER A 29 12.76 28.36 7.69
CA SER A 29 12.25 29.64 7.20
C SER A 29 11.73 30.48 8.37
N GLY A 30 12.59 31.32 8.95
CA GLY A 30 12.15 32.28 9.97
C GLY A 30 13.26 33.02 10.73
N TRP A 31 13.05 34.33 10.92
CA TRP A 31 13.86 35.31 11.65
C TRP A 31 13.80 35.15 13.19
N TYR A 32 13.96 33.94 13.72
CA TYR A 32 14.24 33.81 15.16
C TYR A 32 15.74 33.99 15.37
N GLY A 33 16.14 35.26 15.54
CA GLY A 33 17.50 35.72 15.78
C GLY A 33 18.11 35.16 17.06
N GLY A 34 18.51 33.88 17.00
CA GLY A 34 19.54 33.30 17.84
C GLY A 34 20.89 33.31 17.13
N PRO A 35 22.02 33.13 17.84
CA PRO A 35 23.37 33.27 17.28
C PRO A 35 23.77 32.17 16.29
N GLU A 36 22.88 31.22 16.00
CA GLU A 36 23.15 30.08 15.14
C GLU A 36 22.46 30.31 13.79
N GLY A 37 23.26 30.70 12.80
CA GLY A 37 22.83 30.92 11.43
C GLY A 37 22.14 29.70 10.81
N ASN A 38 21.41 29.94 9.71
CA ASN A 38 20.79 28.95 8.82
C ASN A 38 20.92 27.50 9.29
N ARG A 39 20.00 27.08 10.17
CA ARG A 39 19.92 25.66 10.52
C ARG A 39 19.51 24.92 9.25
N GLU A 40 20.28 23.91 8.88
CA GLU A 40 19.94 22.96 7.85
C GLU A 40 19.90 21.57 8.47
N GLY A 41 19.06 20.71 7.92
CA GLY A 41 18.97 19.33 8.35
C GLY A 41 18.82 18.39 7.17
N LEU A 42 19.36 17.19 7.33
CA LEU A 42 19.16 16.09 6.41
C LEU A 42 18.21 15.09 7.03
N GLY A 43 17.37 14.48 6.21
CA GLY A 43 16.45 13.46 6.66
C GLY A 43 16.14 12.45 5.57
N VAL A 44 15.38 11.45 5.95
CA VAL A 44 14.89 10.40 5.05
C VAL A 44 13.37 10.43 5.08
N VAL A 45 12.77 10.54 3.89
CA VAL A 45 11.33 10.43 3.69
C VAL A 45 10.99 8.98 3.39
N PHE A 46 10.03 8.44 4.14
CA PHE A 46 9.56 7.05 3.97
C PHE A 46 8.03 6.96 3.89
N ASP A 47 7.33 8.08 4.04
CA ASP A 47 5.89 8.21 3.87
C ASP A 47 5.59 9.61 3.31
N ILE A 48 4.76 9.67 2.26
CA ILE A 48 4.45 10.92 1.55
C ILE A 48 2.99 11.00 1.12
N SER A 49 2.46 12.21 1.05
CA SER A 49 1.13 12.53 0.56
C SER A 49 1.17 13.77 -0.31
N ARG A 50 0.03 14.11 -0.92
CA ARG A 50 -0.11 15.34 -1.71
C ARG A 50 0.18 16.64 -0.92
N ARG A 51 0.07 16.62 0.41
CA ARG A 51 0.20 17.80 1.27
C ARG A 51 1.11 17.58 2.48
N GLY A 52 1.99 16.59 2.45
CA GLY A 52 2.87 16.37 3.57
C GLY A 52 3.72 15.12 3.46
N ALA A 53 4.71 15.00 4.34
CA ALA A 53 5.60 13.86 4.42
C ALA A 53 5.88 13.50 5.88
N LYS A 54 6.36 12.28 6.10
CA LYS A 54 7.00 11.86 7.35
C LYS A 54 8.48 11.74 7.12
N VAL A 55 9.26 12.37 8.00
CA VAL A 55 10.72 12.47 7.87
C VAL A 55 11.36 11.88 9.12
N LEU A 56 12.40 11.07 8.93
CA LEU A 56 13.34 10.64 9.97
C LEU A 56 14.60 11.50 9.85
N SER A 57 15.05 12.11 10.94
CA SER A 57 16.26 12.94 10.98
C SER A 57 16.88 12.94 12.37
N GLU A 58 18.19 13.11 12.43
CA GLU A 58 18.89 13.40 13.68
C GLU A 58 18.58 14.83 14.17
N THR A 59 18.39 15.77 13.24
CA THR A 59 18.03 17.16 13.53
C THR A 59 16.52 17.31 13.41
N VAL A 60 15.80 17.31 14.53
CA VAL A 60 14.33 17.38 14.51
C VAL A 60 13.85 18.81 14.80
N PRO A 61 13.19 19.48 13.82
CA PRO A 61 12.58 20.79 14.04
C PRO A 61 11.53 20.82 15.16
N LEU A 62 11.25 22.01 15.70
CA LEU A 62 10.17 22.20 16.67
C LEU A 62 8.81 22.19 15.98
N VAL A 63 7.78 21.78 16.71
CA VAL A 63 6.40 21.85 16.22
C VAL A 63 6.03 23.32 16.03
N GLY A 64 5.47 23.65 14.86
CA GLY A 64 5.17 25.02 14.45
C GLY A 64 6.23 25.66 13.56
N ASP A 65 7.46 25.13 13.54
CA ASP A 65 8.53 25.63 12.67
C ASP A 65 8.11 25.53 11.20
N GLN A 66 8.53 26.52 10.43
CA GLN A 66 8.43 26.49 8.98
C GLN A 66 9.79 26.17 8.40
N VAL A 67 9.79 25.31 7.38
CA VAL A 67 10.98 24.91 6.65
C VAL A 67 10.71 24.94 5.16
N THR A 68 11.73 25.24 4.37
CA THR A 68 11.79 24.88 2.96
C THR A 68 12.39 23.48 2.89
N ALA A 69 11.73 22.56 2.20
CA ALA A 69 12.19 21.18 2.06
C ALA A 69 12.57 20.88 0.61
N SER A 70 13.72 20.25 0.40
CA SER A 70 14.18 19.76 -0.90
C SER A 70 14.14 18.24 -0.88
N LEU A 71 13.27 17.65 -1.72
CA LEU A 71 13.02 16.22 -1.79
C LEU A 71 13.74 15.61 -3.00
N ARG A 72 14.66 14.66 -2.78
CA ARG A 72 15.32 13.96 -3.88
C ARG A 72 14.52 12.71 -4.24
N LEU A 73 13.57 12.85 -5.17
CA LEU A 73 12.67 11.75 -5.54
C LEU A 73 13.44 10.65 -6.30
N PRO A 74 13.15 9.34 -6.07
CA PRO A 74 13.92 8.23 -6.66
C PRO A 74 13.99 8.22 -8.20
N SER A 75 12.98 8.76 -8.88
CA SER A 75 12.86 8.73 -10.35
C SER A 75 13.28 10.04 -11.03
N GLN A 76 13.79 11.02 -10.28
CA GLN A 76 14.08 12.36 -10.82
C GLN A 76 15.52 12.79 -10.54
N ALA A 77 16.14 13.38 -11.56
CA ALA A 77 17.50 13.92 -11.46
C ALA A 77 17.56 15.23 -10.64
N SER A 78 16.48 16.02 -10.66
CA SER A 78 16.35 17.26 -9.89
C SER A 78 15.52 17.06 -8.62
N SER A 79 15.86 17.81 -7.58
CA SER A 79 15.11 17.77 -6.32
C SER A 79 13.80 18.56 -6.47
N THR A 80 12.72 18.00 -5.94
CA THR A 80 11.43 18.68 -5.82
C THR A 80 11.46 19.58 -4.59
N VAL A 81 11.36 20.90 -4.80
CA VAL A 81 11.39 21.89 -3.73
C VAL A 81 9.97 22.20 -3.24
N ILE A 82 9.77 22.03 -1.95
CA ILE A 82 8.60 22.45 -1.18
C ILE A 82 8.94 23.80 -0.56
N GLN A 83 8.30 24.86 -1.05
CA GLN A 83 8.67 26.24 -0.68
C GLN A 83 8.45 26.50 0.81
N VAL A 84 7.28 26.08 1.32
CA VAL A 84 6.94 26.19 2.73
C VAL A 84 6.29 24.89 3.19
N ALA A 85 6.89 24.30 4.21
CA ALA A 85 6.35 23.19 4.96
C ALA A 85 6.34 23.52 6.45
N ARG A 86 5.26 23.20 7.15
CA ARG A 86 5.13 23.39 8.60
C ARG A 86 5.27 22.07 9.34
N VAL A 87 6.01 22.10 10.43
CA VAL A 87 6.19 20.93 11.29
C VAL A 87 4.95 20.79 12.17
N ARG A 88 4.21 19.68 12.01
CA ARG A 88 2.92 19.45 12.70
C ARG A 88 3.04 18.63 13.97
N TRP A 89 3.99 17.72 14.01
CA TRP A 89 4.24 16.87 15.15
C TRP A 89 5.68 16.36 15.12
N ARG A 90 6.19 15.96 16.28
CA ARG A 90 7.48 15.27 16.43
C ARG A 90 7.34 14.09 17.38
N LYS A 91 8.09 13.02 17.12
CA LYS A 91 8.20 11.85 17.99
C LYS A 91 9.60 11.24 17.84
N ALA A 92 10.42 11.33 18.88
CA ALA A 92 11.81 10.94 18.84
C ALA A 92 12.54 11.58 17.64
N GLN A 93 13.09 10.79 16.73
CA GLN A 93 13.77 11.24 15.51
C GLN A 93 12.84 11.44 14.31
N GLU A 94 11.53 11.25 14.48
CA GLU A 94 10.55 11.44 13.42
C GLU A 94 9.80 12.76 13.57
N PHE A 95 9.46 13.38 12.44
CA PHE A 95 8.54 14.50 12.41
C PHE A 95 7.65 14.49 11.16
N GLY A 96 6.49 15.13 11.29
CA GLY A 96 5.53 15.30 10.22
C GLY A 96 5.59 16.70 9.62
N LEU A 97 5.74 16.78 8.31
CA LEU A 97 5.63 18.01 7.54
C LEU A 97 4.24 18.13 6.89
N GLU A 98 3.65 19.31 6.97
CA GLU A 98 2.51 19.76 6.18
C GLU A 98 3.02 20.72 5.10
N PHE A 99 2.75 20.44 3.83
CA PHE A 99 3.14 21.29 2.71
C PHE A 99 2.11 22.41 2.54
N THR A 100 2.47 23.63 2.94
CA THR A 100 1.58 24.79 2.88
C THR A 100 1.76 25.58 1.59
N ALA A 101 2.93 25.51 0.95
CA ALA A 101 3.19 26.13 -0.35
C ALA A 101 3.93 25.17 -1.29
N LEU A 102 3.27 24.78 -2.38
CA LEU A 102 3.78 23.92 -3.44
C LEU A 102 3.73 24.64 -4.78
N SER A 103 4.77 24.48 -5.59
CA SER A 103 4.70 24.84 -7.00
C SER A 103 3.90 23.78 -7.78
N LYS A 104 3.31 24.17 -8.92
CA LYS A 104 2.60 23.22 -9.80
C LYS A 104 3.50 22.06 -10.25
N ALA A 105 4.79 22.34 -10.50
CA ALA A 105 5.77 21.32 -10.83
C ALA A 105 5.98 20.34 -9.66
N ALA A 106 6.11 20.85 -8.43
CA ALA A 106 6.24 19.99 -7.25
C ALA A 106 4.99 19.11 -7.04
N GLU A 107 3.79 19.67 -7.23
CA GLU A 107 2.54 18.89 -7.15
C GLU A 107 2.50 17.76 -8.19
N MET A 108 2.91 18.03 -9.44
CA MET A 108 3.00 17.02 -10.49
C MET A 108 4.02 15.93 -10.18
N CYS A 109 5.18 16.30 -9.63
CA CYS A 109 6.23 15.35 -9.24
C CYS A 109 5.77 14.44 -8.09
N LEU A 110 5.13 15.00 -7.06
CA LEU A 110 4.56 14.24 -5.95
C LEU A 110 3.46 13.28 -6.41
N HIS A 111 2.58 13.76 -7.31
CA HIS A 111 1.53 12.92 -7.89
C HIS A 111 2.12 11.75 -8.69
N SER A 112 3.12 12.04 -9.54
CA SER A 112 3.81 11.02 -10.33
C SER A 112 4.53 9.99 -9.46
N LEU A 113 5.18 10.42 -8.37
CA LEU A 113 5.82 9.51 -7.41
C LEU A 113 4.81 8.58 -6.73
N MET A 114 3.69 9.12 -6.26
CA MET A 114 2.64 8.32 -5.63
C MET A 114 2.06 7.31 -6.62
N ALA A 115 1.80 7.73 -7.86
CA ALA A 115 1.35 6.83 -8.92
C ALA A 115 2.38 5.73 -9.24
N GLN A 116 3.68 6.07 -9.31
CA GLN A 116 4.74 5.09 -9.54
C GLN A 116 4.82 4.08 -8.40
N SER A 117 4.74 4.51 -7.14
CA SER A 117 4.75 3.61 -5.99
C SER A 117 3.55 2.63 -5.99
N LEU A 118 2.38 3.06 -6.48
CA LEU A 118 1.22 2.19 -6.67
C LEU A 118 1.45 1.19 -7.82
N ASN A 119 2.07 1.64 -8.91
CA ASN A 119 2.42 0.79 -10.05
C ASN A 119 3.45 -0.29 -9.66
N ASP A 120 4.50 0.06 -8.92
CA ASP A 120 5.55 -0.89 -8.51
C ASP A 120 4.97 -2.04 -7.69
N ARG A 121 4.02 -1.74 -6.80
CA ARG A 121 3.33 -2.76 -6.00
C ARG A 121 2.38 -3.60 -6.83
N THR A 122 1.68 -2.96 -7.75
CA THR A 122 0.84 -3.66 -8.72
C THR A 122 1.65 -4.65 -9.54
N GLU A 123 2.85 -4.26 -9.98
CA GLU A 123 3.76 -5.14 -10.70
C GLU A 123 4.29 -6.29 -9.82
N ALA A 124 4.64 -6.00 -8.55
CA ALA A 124 5.07 -7.05 -7.63
C ALA A 124 3.99 -8.13 -7.41
N MET A 125 2.73 -7.71 -7.19
CA MET A 125 1.62 -8.66 -7.03
C MET A 125 1.31 -9.41 -8.35
N ARG A 126 1.38 -8.72 -9.49
CA ARG A 126 1.26 -9.37 -10.81
C ARG A 126 2.34 -10.43 -11.03
N ALA A 127 3.57 -10.16 -10.63
CA ALA A 127 4.67 -11.13 -10.74
C ALA A 127 4.41 -12.38 -9.89
N LEU A 128 3.90 -12.22 -8.66
CA LEU A 128 3.49 -13.35 -7.81
C LEU A 128 2.34 -14.16 -8.43
N ALA A 129 1.34 -13.49 -8.99
CA ALA A 129 0.26 -14.15 -9.73
C ALA A 129 0.80 -14.94 -10.94
N HIS A 130 1.74 -14.36 -11.68
CA HIS A 130 2.38 -15.01 -12.82
C HIS A 130 3.18 -16.24 -12.42
N GLN A 131 3.86 -16.22 -11.26
CA GLN A 131 4.57 -17.40 -10.74
C GLN A 131 3.64 -18.58 -10.44
N LEU A 132 2.37 -18.32 -10.09
CA LEU A 132 1.37 -19.38 -9.90
C LEU A 132 1.06 -20.11 -11.22
N VAL A 133 0.94 -19.35 -12.31
CA VAL A 133 0.60 -19.84 -13.65
C VAL A 133 1.79 -20.46 -14.38
N ALA A 134 2.99 -19.93 -14.18
CA ALA A 134 4.16 -20.32 -14.96
C ALA A 134 4.59 -21.79 -14.72
N ASP A 135 4.64 -22.59 -15.80
CA ASP A 135 5.04 -24.01 -15.75
C ASP A 135 6.42 -24.24 -15.12
N LYS A 136 7.37 -23.31 -15.33
CA LYS A 136 8.73 -23.36 -14.78
C LYS A 136 8.94 -22.44 -13.55
N GLY A 137 7.86 -21.99 -12.93
CA GLY A 137 7.91 -21.13 -11.74
C GLY A 137 8.33 -21.87 -10.47
N PRO A 138 8.73 -21.13 -9.41
CA PRO A 138 9.05 -21.72 -8.12
C PRO A 138 7.88 -22.58 -7.61
N ALA A 139 8.19 -23.79 -7.13
CA ALA A 139 7.18 -24.73 -6.66
C ALA A 139 6.32 -24.09 -5.57
N ILE A 140 5.00 -24.11 -5.77
CA ILE A 140 4.02 -23.79 -4.73
C ILE A 140 3.62 -25.08 -4.02
N PHE A 141 3.30 -25.00 -2.74
CA PHE A 141 2.77 -26.15 -2.01
C PHE A 141 1.55 -26.74 -2.73
N GLY A 142 1.57 -28.06 -2.91
CA GLY A 142 0.51 -28.77 -3.61
C GLY A 142 0.42 -28.48 -5.11
N ALA A 143 1.49 -27.98 -5.77
CA ALA A 143 1.52 -27.72 -7.22
C ALA A 143 0.99 -28.88 -8.09
N LEU A 144 1.10 -30.13 -7.60
CA LEU A 144 0.58 -31.35 -8.22
C LEU A 144 -0.96 -31.31 -8.43
N TYR A 145 -1.67 -30.59 -7.56
CA TYR A 145 -3.13 -30.42 -7.60
C TYR A 145 -3.56 -29.19 -8.39
N LEU A 146 -2.60 -28.39 -8.89
CA LEU A 146 -2.86 -27.14 -9.60
C LEU A 146 -2.75 -27.36 -11.10
N ASP A 147 -3.88 -27.29 -11.81
CA ASP A 147 -3.90 -27.32 -13.27
C ASP A 147 -3.58 -25.94 -13.85
N ARG A 148 -2.28 -25.65 -13.99
CA ARG A 148 -1.77 -24.35 -14.48
C ARG A 148 -2.33 -23.94 -15.85
N LYS A 149 -2.66 -24.91 -16.70
CA LYS A 149 -3.21 -24.63 -18.04
C LYS A 149 -4.60 -24.02 -18.00
N LYS A 150 -5.31 -24.16 -16.87
CA LYS A 150 -6.63 -23.58 -16.65
C LYS A 150 -6.58 -22.26 -15.88
N LEU A 151 -5.39 -21.73 -15.60
CA LEU A 151 -5.18 -20.45 -14.93
C LEU A 151 -4.92 -19.34 -15.96
N ASP A 152 -5.96 -18.92 -16.66
CA ASP A 152 -5.92 -17.94 -17.76
C ASP A 152 -6.33 -16.52 -17.34
N TYR A 153 -6.47 -16.27 -16.04
CA TYR A 153 -7.03 -15.04 -15.46
C TYR A 153 -8.50 -14.77 -15.84
N GLY A 154 -9.20 -15.75 -16.41
CA GLY A 154 -10.62 -15.68 -16.72
C GLY A 154 -11.49 -16.02 -15.50
N ARG A 155 -12.79 -15.77 -15.64
CA ARG A 155 -13.81 -16.09 -14.63
C ARG A 155 -13.72 -17.54 -14.16
N ASP A 156 -13.67 -18.47 -15.10
CA ASP A 156 -13.75 -19.90 -14.80
C ASP A 156 -12.48 -20.44 -14.12
N SER A 157 -11.36 -19.76 -14.28
CA SER A 157 -10.10 -20.12 -13.60
C SER A 157 -10.20 -20.12 -12.08
N LEU A 158 -11.07 -19.28 -11.51
CA LEU A 158 -11.30 -19.21 -10.06
C LEU A 158 -11.89 -20.52 -9.50
N ARG A 159 -12.69 -21.25 -10.28
CA ARG A 159 -13.19 -22.58 -9.86
C ARG A 159 -12.07 -23.61 -9.76
N HIS A 160 -11.07 -23.52 -10.63
CA HIS A 160 -9.88 -24.38 -10.56
C HIS A 160 -9.00 -24.03 -9.37
N VAL A 161 -8.89 -22.75 -9.03
CA VAL A 161 -8.23 -22.30 -7.80
C VAL A 161 -8.96 -22.80 -6.57
N ASP A 162 -10.30 -22.71 -6.53
CA ASP A 162 -11.10 -23.24 -5.42
C ASP A 162 -10.92 -24.74 -5.23
N ALA A 163 -10.95 -25.51 -6.32
CA ALA A 163 -10.71 -26.95 -6.29
C ALA A 163 -9.30 -27.27 -5.75
N PHE A 164 -8.28 -26.52 -6.19
CA PHE A 164 -6.91 -26.64 -5.68
C PHE A 164 -6.83 -26.36 -4.17
N LEU A 165 -7.40 -25.24 -3.69
CA LEU A 165 -7.41 -24.89 -2.26
C LEU A 165 -8.10 -25.97 -1.41
N ALA A 166 -9.17 -26.56 -1.93
CA ALA A 166 -9.88 -27.64 -1.24
C ALA A 166 -9.04 -28.91 -1.06
N GLN A 167 -8.16 -29.23 -2.02
CA GLN A 167 -7.24 -30.36 -1.95
C GLN A 167 -6.11 -30.10 -0.95
N ILE A 168 -5.41 -28.97 -1.07
CA ILE A 168 -4.19 -28.72 -0.29
C ILE A 168 -4.45 -28.46 1.19
N ARG A 169 -5.66 -28.01 1.56
CA ARG A 169 -6.01 -27.70 2.95
C ARG A 169 -5.83 -28.89 3.89
N GLN A 170 -6.06 -30.11 3.41
CA GLN A 170 -6.00 -31.32 4.23
C GLN A 170 -4.60 -31.95 4.23
N SER A 171 -3.66 -31.37 3.47
CA SER A 171 -2.32 -31.91 3.32
C SER A 171 -1.43 -31.54 4.50
N HIS A 172 -0.62 -32.50 4.94
CA HIS A 172 0.41 -32.27 5.94
C HIS A 172 1.44 -31.25 5.44
N GLY A 173 1.90 -30.34 6.32
CA GLY A 173 2.84 -29.26 5.97
C GLY A 173 2.19 -28.00 5.38
N MET A 174 0.85 -27.94 5.27
CA MET A 174 0.16 -26.74 4.79
C MET A 174 0.35 -25.52 5.70
N GLU A 175 0.58 -25.73 7.00
CA GLU A 175 0.83 -24.64 7.96
C GLU A 175 2.13 -23.87 7.64
N ASP A 176 3.20 -24.58 7.27
CA ASP A 176 4.49 -23.98 6.90
C ASP A 176 4.39 -23.20 5.59
N ALA A 177 3.54 -23.69 4.67
CA ALA A 177 3.32 -23.07 3.36
C ALA A 177 2.22 -21.99 3.37
N TRP A 178 1.57 -21.76 4.50
CA TRP A 178 0.35 -20.94 4.61
C TRP A 178 0.51 -19.57 3.95
N SER A 179 1.59 -18.86 4.30
CA SER A 179 1.80 -17.49 3.85
C SER A 179 2.06 -17.42 2.34
N ASP A 180 2.86 -18.34 1.81
CA ASP A 180 3.20 -18.37 0.39
C ASP A 180 1.97 -18.69 -0.47
N VAL A 181 1.15 -19.66 -0.04
CA VAL A 181 -0.11 -20.01 -0.72
C VAL A 181 -1.08 -18.83 -0.69
N VAL A 182 -1.34 -18.25 0.47
CA VAL A 182 -2.28 -17.12 0.61
C VAL A 182 -1.86 -15.95 -0.28
N ILE A 183 -0.57 -15.59 -0.27
CA ILE A 183 -0.07 -14.45 -1.04
C ILE A 183 -0.14 -14.72 -2.56
N ARG A 184 0.37 -15.86 -3.03
CA ARG A 184 0.42 -16.14 -4.48
C ARG A 184 -0.96 -16.39 -5.08
N VAL A 185 -1.80 -17.16 -4.38
CA VAL A 185 -3.16 -17.42 -4.82
C VAL A 185 -4.01 -16.17 -4.71
N GLY A 186 -3.89 -15.41 -3.61
CA GLY A 186 -4.58 -14.14 -3.46
C GLY A 186 -4.16 -13.11 -4.52
N ALA A 187 -2.88 -13.07 -4.88
CA ALA A 187 -2.40 -12.25 -6.00
C ALA A 187 -3.08 -12.64 -7.31
N TYR A 188 -3.20 -13.94 -7.61
CA TYR A 188 -3.89 -14.43 -8.80
C TYR A 188 -5.37 -14.02 -8.81
N VAL A 189 -6.09 -14.22 -7.71
CA VAL A 189 -7.50 -13.82 -7.57
C VAL A 189 -7.67 -12.32 -7.79
N GLY A 190 -6.79 -11.50 -7.22
CA GLY A 190 -6.84 -10.06 -7.44
C GLY A 190 -6.51 -9.66 -8.88
N GLU A 191 -5.61 -10.37 -9.58
CA GLU A 191 -5.38 -10.14 -11.01
C GLU A 191 -6.60 -10.52 -11.87
N VAL A 192 -7.36 -11.56 -11.52
CA VAL A 192 -8.65 -11.86 -12.17
C VAL A 192 -9.60 -10.68 -12.01
N ILE A 193 -9.76 -10.13 -10.79
CA ILE A 193 -10.60 -8.96 -10.56
C ILE A 193 -10.12 -7.76 -11.39
N ARG A 194 -8.83 -7.43 -11.33
CA ARG A 194 -8.24 -6.29 -12.03
C ARG A 194 -8.43 -6.35 -13.55
N ARG A 195 -8.23 -7.53 -14.16
CA ARG A 195 -8.24 -7.70 -15.62
C ARG A 195 -9.64 -7.72 -16.20
N ASN A 196 -10.63 -8.10 -15.39
CA ASN A 196 -12.01 -8.23 -15.82
C ASN A 196 -12.91 -7.06 -15.39
N SER A 197 -12.42 -6.18 -14.50
CA SER A 197 -13.14 -4.97 -14.10
C SER A 197 -13.09 -3.88 -15.17
N ILE A 198 -14.25 -3.39 -15.60
CA ILE A 198 -14.37 -2.41 -16.68
C ILE A 198 -14.49 -0.98 -16.15
N HIS A 199 -15.20 -0.80 -15.04
CA HIS A 199 -15.48 0.53 -14.48
C HIS A 199 -14.49 0.97 -13.40
N HIS A 200 -13.67 0.05 -12.89
CA HIS A 200 -12.76 0.29 -11.78
C HIS A 200 -11.32 0.06 -12.20
N ALA A 201 -10.50 1.10 -12.10
CA ALA A 201 -9.05 0.96 -12.12
C ALA A 201 -8.60 0.52 -10.72
N TRP A 202 -8.48 -0.78 -10.53
CA TRP A 202 -7.95 -1.33 -9.29
C TRP A 202 -6.44 -1.07 -9.18
N TYR A 203 -5.92 -0.93 -7.96
CA TYR A 203 -4.50 -0.81 -7.60
C TYR A 203 -4.18 -1.69 -6.40
N TRP A 204 -3.04 -2.39 -6.45
CA TRP A 204 -2.57 -3.11 -5.27
C TRP A 204 -1.92 -2.14 -4.26
N ILE A 205 -2.35 -2.20 -3.00
CA ILE A 205 -1.84 -1.40 -1.87
C ILE A 205 -1.54 -2.29 -0.67
N ASP A 206 -0.66 -1.86 0.24
CA ASP A 206 -0.53 -2.52 1.56
C ASP A 206 -1.62 -2.05 2.53
N PHE A 207 -1.80 -2.81 3.61
CA PHE A 207 -2.79 -2.49 4.64
C PHE A 207 -2.51 -1.19 5.38
N ASP A 208 -1.24 -0.79 5.53
CA ASP A 208 -0.90 0.50 6.12
C ASP A 208 -1.42 1.64 5.23
N SER A 209 -1.20 1.56 3.92
CA SER A 209 -1.74 2.50 2.93
C SER A 209 -3.27 2.48 2.91
N ALA A 210 -3.89 1.31 3.03
CA ALA A 210 -5.34 1.16 3.12
C ALA A 210 -5.91 1.86 4.37
N LYS A 211 -5.30 1.66 5.54
CA LYS A 211 -5.68 2.36 6.79
C LYS A 211 -5.58 3.87 6.66
N ILE A 212 -4.67 4.35 5.83
CA ILE A 212 -4.52 5.78 5.60
C ILE A 212 -5.61 6.30 4.64
N LEU A 213 -6.03 5.49 3.66
CA LEU A 213 -7.09 5.82 2.71
C LEU A 213 -8.48 5.79 3.36
N ASP A 214 -8.76 4.76 4.16
CA ASP A 214 -10.02 4.60 4.89
C ASP A 214 -9.80 3.86 6.22
N PRO A 215 -9.52 4.58 7.32
CA PRO A 215 -9.33 3.99 8.64
C PRO A 215 -10.57 3.25 9.14
N THR A 216 -11.76 3.76 8.83
CA THR A 216 -13.05 3.23 9.31
C THR A 216 -13.34 1.88 8.69
N ALA A 217 -13.20 1.76 7.37
CA ALA A 217 -13.33 0.48 6.68
C ALA A 217 -12.29 -0.53 7.20
N CYS A 218 -11.03 -0.10 7.35
CA CYS A 218 -9.94 -0.96 7.78
C CYS A 218 -10.06 -1.46 9.23
N ALA A 219 -10.79 -0.75 10.09
CA ALA A 219 -11.04 -1.20 11.47
C ALA A 219 -11.80 -2.53 11.51
N ALA A 220 -12.60 -2.84 10.49
CA ALA A 220 -13.38 -4.07 10.39
C ALA A 220 -12.62 -5.25 9.75
N PHE A 221 -11.46 -5.01 9.13
CA PHE A 221 -10.80 -6.03 8.30
C PHE A 221 -10.09 -7.12 9.13
N GLY A 222 -9.66 -6.80 10.35
CA GLY A 222 -8.87 -7.72 11.18
C GLY A 222 -7.38 -7.71 10.82
N GLY A 223 -6.68 -8.82 11.03
CA GLY A 223 -5.25 -8.95 10.77
C GLY A 223 -4.88 -10.31 10.17
N GLY A 224 -3.59 -10.53 9.93
CA GLY A 224 -3.07 -11.78 9.35
C GLY A 224 -2.46 -11.58 7.97
N VAL A 225 -2.04 -12.70 7.35
CA VAL A 225 -1.40 -12.70 6.03
C VAL A 225 -2.34 -12.18 4.95
N GLY A 226 -3.66 -12.39 5.12
CA GLY A 226 -4.70 -11.82 4.26
C GLY A 226 -4.59 -10.30 4.05
N MET A 227 -4.01 -9.57 5.01
CA MET A 227 -3.84 -8.11 4.93
C MET A 227 -2.51 -7.68 4.30
N ALA A 228 -1.67 -8.60 3.80
CA ALA A 228 -0.40 -8.22 3.19
C ALA A 228 -0.59 -7.29 1.98
N ALA A 229 -1.70 -7.46 1.24
CA ALA A 229 -2.06 -6.60 0.11
C ALA A 229 -3.58 -6.60 -0.12
N LEU A 230 -4.10 -5.45 -0.58
CA LEU A 230 -5.50 -5.23 -0.91
C LEU A 230 -5.60 -4.56 -2.27
N LEU A 231 -6.74 -4.72 -2.94
CA LEU A 231 -7.07 -3.91 -4.12
C LEU A 231 -7.83 -2.66 -3.69
N PHE A 232 -7.56 -1.54 -4.36
CA PHE A 232 -8.24 -0.26 -4.14
C PHE A 232 -8.69 0.35 -5.48
N SER A 233 -9.96 0.76 -5.60
CA SER A 233 -10.54 1.25 -6.87
C SER A 233 -10.38 2.75 -7.13
N GLY A 234 -9.74 3.49 -6.23
CA GLY A 234 -9.70 4.96 -6.28
C GLY A 234 -10.93 5.62 -5.64
N ASN A 235 -12.10 4.96 -5.67
CA ASN A 235 -13.38 5.45 -5.14
C ASN A 235 -13.69 4.97 -3.71
N ARG A 236 -12.66 4.68 -2.91
CA ARG A 236 -12.77 4.14 -1.53
C ARG A 236 -13.30 2.71 -1.42
N GLU A 237 -13.42 1.97 -2.51
CA GLU A 237 -13.73 0.55 -2.42
C GLU A 237 -12.45 -0.26 -2.28
N PHE A 238 -12.53 -1.30 -1.46
CA PHE A 238 -11.46 -2.26 -1.25
C PHE A 238 -11.92 -3.65 -1.67
N ALA A 239 -11.05 -4.39 -2.35
CA ALA A 239 -11.17 -5.84 -2.44
C ALA A 239 -10.08 -6.50 -1.60
N LEU A 240 -10.41 -7.63 -0.97
CA LEU A 240 -9.50 -8.36 -0.10
C LEU A 240 -9.21 -9.78 -0.61
N PRO A 241 -8.59 -9.96 -1.80
CA PRO A 241 -8.40 -11.28 -2.39
C PRO A 241 -7.64 -12.26 -1.50
N LEU A 242 -6.58 -11.80 -0.83
CA LEU A 242 -5.76 -12.65 0.06
C LEU A 242 -6.57 -13.10 1.29
N VAL A 243 -7.41 -12.22 1.84
CA VAL A 243 -8.33 -12.56 2.94
C VAL A 243 -9.33 -13.61 2.50
N GLN A 244 -9.86 -13.51 1.28
CA GLN A 244 -10.81 -14.49 0.77
C GLN A 244 -10.16 -15.87 0.59
N VAL A 245 -8.92 -15.93 0.11
CA VAL A 245 -8.15 -17.18 0.04
C VAL A 245 -7.91 -17.75 1.44
N GLU A 246 -7.55 -16.89 2.40
CA GLU A 246 -7.35 -17.31 3.79
C GLU A 246 -8.64 -17.90 4.39
N ARG A 247 -9.76 -17.22 4.17
CA ARG A 247 -11.11 -17.68 4.56
C ARG A 247 -11.44 -19.04 3.97
N ARG A 248 -11.11 -19.24 2.68
CA ARG A 248 -11.36 -20.50 1.99
C ARG A 248 -10.53 -21.66 2.55
N LEU A 249 -9.27 -21.40 2.88
CA LEU A 249 -8.40 -22.36 3.56
C LEU A 249 -8.87 -22.64 5.00
N ARG A 250 -9.45 -21.67 5.72
CA ARG A 250 -9.96 -21.86 7.09
C ARG A 250 -11.39 -22.44 7.16
N ARG A 251 -12.12 -22.54 6.05
CA ARG A 251 -13.58 -22.80 6.01
C ARG A 251 -14.40 -21.77 6.77
N THR A 252 -13.97 -20.52 6.73
CA THR A 252 -14.69 -19.42 7.37
C THR A 252 -15.31 -18.54 6.28
N GLY A 253 -16.63 -18.48 6.20
CA GLY A 253 -17.36 -17.74 5.15
C GLY A 253 -17.95 -18.65 4.09
N ASP A 254 -19.05 -18.19 3.49
CA ASP A 254 -19.88 -18.99 2.58
C ASP A 254 -19.53 -18.78 1.09
N ASP A 255 -18.95 -17.63 0.74
CA ASP A 255 -18.64 -17.29 -0.66
C ASP A 255 -17.38 -18.01 -1.17
N ASP A 256 -17.50 -18.63 -2.34
CA ASP A 256 -16.35 -19.12 -3.10
C ASP A 256 -15.57 -17.96 -3.76
N LEU A 257 -14.40 -18.25 -4.35
CA LEU A 257 -13.56 -17.20 -4.95
C LEU A 257 -14.24 -16.55 -6.16
N LEU A 258 -15.08 -17.28 -6.88
CA LEU A 258 -15.79 -16.77 -8.02
C LEU A 258 -16.90 -15.80 -7.59
N SER A 259 -17.76 -16.19 -6.65
CA SER A 259 -18.80 -15.33 -6.09
C SER A 259 -18.19 -14.05 -5.52
N PHE A 260 -17.08 -14.16 -4.78
CA PHE A 260 -16.33 -13.00 -4.30
C PHE A 260 -15.83 -12.10 -5.46
N ALA A 261 -15.26 -12.67 -6.51
CA ALA A 261 -14.78 -11.88 -7.64
C ALA A 261 -15.95 -11.20 -8.38
N GLU A 262 -17.09 -11.88 -8.52
CA GLU A 262 -18.29 -11.36 -9.17
C GLU A 262 -18.89 -10.16 -8.45
N THR A 263 -18.79 -10.07 -7.11
CA THR A 263 -19.23 -8.85 -6.38
C THR A 263 -18.35 -7.65 -6.67
N MET A 264 -17.11 -7.86 -7.12
CA MET A 264 -16.12 -6.80 -7.37
C MET A 264 -15.97 -6.46 -8.86
N ILE A 265 -16.32 -7.40 -9.74
CA ILE A 265 -16.23 -7.25 -11.18
C ILE A 265 -17.60 -6.84 -11.71
N SER A 266 -17.70 -5.59 -12.16
CA SER A 266 -18.79 -5.17 -13.05
C SER A 266 -18.54 -5.78 -14.44
N TRP A 267 -19.03 -7.00 -14.67
CA TRP A 267 -18.90 -7.70 -15.94
C TRP A 267 -19.64 -6.95 -17.07
N LYS A 268 -19.16 -7.15 -18.29
CA LYS A 268 -19.78 -6.66 -19.53
C LYS A 268 -21.08 -7.38 -19.83
#